data_AF-A0A7T7KY79-F1
#
_entry.id   AF-A0A7T7KY79-F1
#
_cell.length_a   1.000
_cell.length_b   1.000
_cell.length_c   1.000
_cell.angle_alpha   90.00
_cell.angle_beta   90.00
_cell.angle_gamma   90.00
#
_symmetry.space_group_name_H-M   'P 1'
#
loop_
_entity.id
_entity.type
_entity.pdbx_description
1 polymer ?
#
loop_
_entity_poly.entity_id
_entity_poly.type
_entity_poly.pdbx_seq_one_letter_code
_entity_poly.pdbx_strand_id
1 'polypeptide(L)'
;MADPVELGARAAAKRLITPHAPALSTDVEVALHTRDTTTRPDQYVDPISLGALIVSIASLTWTVYTDLRKNNPTPPPDAVTRRVRVQLDRLDTPQPGVSPAERERCIDITIEETLNNAQNGDEST
;
A
#
# COMPACT_ATOMS: atom_id res chain seq x y z
N MET A 1 -7.31 8.91 -15.05
CA MET A 1 -7.98 8.05 -14.06
C MET A 1 -7.12 8.10 -12.82
N ALA A 2 -7.71 8.30 -11.63
CA ALA A 2 -6.92 8.34 -10.40
C ALA A 2 -6.49 6.91 -10.04
N ASP A 3 -5.19 6.69 -9.86
CA ASP A 3 -4.68 5.38 -9.53
C ASP A 3 -5.16 4.97 -8.11
N PRO A 4 -5.84 3.82 -7.96
CA PRO A 4 -6.34 3.37 -6.66
C PRO A 4 -5.20 3.11 -5.67
N VAL A 5 -3.99 2.85 -6.18
CA VAL A 5 -2.77 2.74 -5.38
C VAL A 5 -2.36 4.10 -4.79
N GLU A 6 -2.39 5.18 -5.59
CA GLU A 6 -2.06 6.53 -5.10
C GLU A 6 -3.09 7.00 -4.08
N LEU A 7 -4.37 6.81 -4.37
CA LEU A 7 -5.46 7.18 -3.47
C LEU A 7 -5.42 6.36 -2.17
N GLY A 8 -5.24 5.04 -2.27
CA GLY A 8 -5.12 4.15 -1.10
C GLY A 8 -3.90 4.49 -0.23
N ALA A 9 -2.74 4.74 -0.85
CA ALA A 9 -1.54 5.13 -0.12
C ALA A 9 -1.71 6.48 0.59
N ARG A 10 -2.28 7.49 -0.09
CA ARG A 10 -2.56 8.81 0.50
C ARG A 10 -3.53 8.74 1.67
N ALA A 11 -4.60 7.96 1.53
CA ALA A 11 -5.60 7.83 2.58
C ALA A 11 -5.08 7.03 3.78
N ALA A 12 -4.29 5.99 3.53
CA ALA A 12 -3.58 5.25 4.56
C ALA A 12 -2.59 6.15 5.30
N ALA A 13 -1.80 6.95 4.58
CA ALA A 13 -0.86 7.91 5.17
C ALA A 13 -1.58 8.85 6.13
N LYS A 14 -2.70 9.46 5.71
CA LYS A 14 -3.52 10.36 6.54
C LYS A 14 -4.04 9.68 7.82
N ARG A 15 -4.44 8.41 7.73
CA ARG A 15 -4.91 7.62 8.90
C ARG A 15 -3.78 7.16 9.82
N LEU A 16 -2.57 7.04 9.29
CA LEU A 16 -1.37 6.58 9.99
C LEU A 16 -0.50 7.74 10.51
N ILE A 17 -0.87 9.00 10.26
CA ILE A 17 -0.18 10.16 10.86
C ILE A 17 -0.25 10.01 12.39
N THR A 18 0.92 9.85 12.99
CA THR A 18 1.11 9.86 14.44
C THR A 18 2.04 11.02 14.80
N PRO A 19 2.02 11.49 16.06
CA PRO A 19 2.99 12.49 16.52
C PRO A 19 4.46 12.05 16.34
N HIS A 20 4.73 10.75 16.19
CA HIS A 20 6.05 10.19 15.95
C HIS A 20 6.43 10.10 14.46
N ALA A 21 5.48 10.28 13.54
CA ALA A 21 5.71 10.26 12.09
C ALA A 21 4.98 11.42 11.38
N PRO A 22 5.27 12.69 11.72
CA PRO A 22 4.58 13.85 11.14
C PRO A 22 4.88 14.03 9.64
N ALA A 23 6.02 13.51 9.17
CA ALA A 23 6.43 13.56 7.75
C ALA A 23 5.87 12.40 6.91
N LEU A 24 5.01 11.53 7.46
CA LEU A 24 4.54 10.33 6.78
C LEU A 24 3.83 10.62 5.45
N SER A 25 2.97 11.64 5.42
CA SER A 25 2.30 12.05 4.18
C SER A 25 3.30 12.49 3.11
N THR A 26 4.34 13.24 3.51
CA THR A 26 5.39 13.68 2.58
C THR A 26 6.22 12.50 2.07
N ASP A 27 6.57 11.57 2.95
CA ASP A 27 7.31 10.36 2.57
C ASP A 27 6.52 9.47 1.59
N VAL A 28 5.20 9.35 1.78
CA VAL A 28 4.30 8.67 0.84
C VAL A 28 4.25 9.38 -0.51
N GLU A 29 4.12 10.71 -0.54
CA GLU A 29 4.12 11.46 -1.81
C GLU A 29 5.45 11.30 -2.56
N VAL A 30 6.59 11.33 -1.85
CA VAL A 30 7.91 11.10 -2.45
C VAL A 30 8.02 9.68 -3.01
N ALA A 31 7.55 8.68 -2.28
CA ALA A 31 7.54 7.29 -2.73
C ALA A 31 6.62 7.07 -3.94
N LEU A 32 5.44 7.71 -3.96
CA LEU A 32 4.54 7.68 -5.12
C LEU A 32 5.17 8.36 -6.34
N HIS A 33 5.78 9.52 -6.16
CA HIS A 33 6.48 10.22 -7.23
C HIS A 33 7.68 9.43 -7.76
N THR A 34 8.41 8.74 -6.88
CA THR A 34 9.51 7.84 -7.27
C THR A 34 8.98 6.64 -8.07
N ARG A 35 7.85 6.05 -7.66
CA ARG A 35 7.19 4.95 -8.37
C ARG A 35 6.77 5.36 -9.79
N ASP A 36 6.24 6.57 -9.97
CA ASP A 36 5.80 7.09 -11.27
C ASP A 36 6.98 7.45 -12.18
N THR A 37 8.05 7.99 -11.62
CA THR A 37 9.24 8.43 -12.36
C THR A 37 10.21 7.29 -12.74
N THR A 38 10.06 6.09 -12.16
CA THR A 38 11.00 4.99 -12.34
C THR A 38 10.63 4.09 -13.53
N THR A 39 11.07 4.46 -14.74
CA THR A 39 11.30 3.55 -15.88
C THR A 39 12.70 2.87 -15.81
N ARG A 40 13.40 2.92 -14.66
CA ARG A 40 14.64 2.16 -14.42
C ARG A 40 15.00 2.14 -12.92
N PRO A 41 15.00 0.98 -12.24
CA PRO A 41 15.26 0.90 -10.81
C PRO A 41 16.77 1.08 -10.54
N ASP A 42 17.24 2.29 -10.29
CA ASP A 42 18.65 2.54 -9.92
C ASP A 42 18.80 3.32 -8.60
N GLN A 43 17.70 3.75 -7.99
CA GLN A 43 17.77 4.62 -6.80
C GLN A 43 16.85 4.04 -5.74
N TYR A 44 17.39 3.16 -4.90
CA TYR A 44 16.79 2.80 -3.62
C TYR A 44 16.67 4.08 -2.79
N VAL A 45 15.52 4.76 -2.91
CA VAL A 45 15.03 5.65 -1.86
C VAL A 45 14.84 4.75 -0.64
N ASP A 46 15.55 5.10 0.43
CA ASP A 46 15.77 4.33 1.64
C ASP A 46 14.78 3.18 1.88
N PRO A 47 15.20 1.89 1.83
CA PRO A 47 14.32 0.74 1.98
C PRO A 47 13.62 0.65 3.36
N ILE A 48 13.87 1.60 4.28
CA ILE A 48 13.38 1.59 5.67
C ILE A 48 12.38 2.74 5.94
N SER A 49 11.94 3.50 4.93
CA SER A 49 10.91 4.53 5.12
C SER A 49 9.47 3.96 5.22
N LEU A 50 8.68 4.47 6.17
CA LEU A 50 7.30 4.01 6.40
C LEU A 50 6.36 4.34 5.23
N GLY A 51 6.57 5.42 4.49
CA GLY A 51 5.78 5.76 3.31
C GLY A 51 6.13 4.90 2.10
N ALA A 52 7.40 4.53 1.91
CA ALA A 52 7.79 3.54 0.92
C ALA A 52 7.13 2.17 1.17
N LEU A 53 6.99 1.78 2.45
CA LEU A 53 6.24 0.59 2.85
C LEU A 53 4.76 0.71 2.45
N ILE A 54 4.10 1.82 2.79
CA ILE A 54 2.68 2.05 2.46
C ILE A 54 2.47 1.94 0.94
N VAL A 55 3.29 2.61 0.14
CA VAL A 55 3.19 2.56 -1.34
C VAL A 55 3.42 1.15 -1.87
N SER A 56 4.36 0.41 -1.29
CA SER A 56 4.64 -0.99 -1.66
C SER A 56 3.45 -1.91 -1.33
N ILE A 57 2.85 -1.76 -0.15
CA ILE A 57 1.66 -2.54 0.26
C ILE A 57 0.46 -2.21 -0.62
N ALA A 58 0.22 -0.92 -0.91
CA ALA A 58 -0.87 -0.50 -1.80
C ALA A 58 -0.68 -1.08 -3.21
N SER A 59 0.54 -1.04 -3.74
CA SER A 59 0.88 -1.61 -5.05
C SER A 59 0.68 -3.14 -5.08
N LEU A 60 1.11 -3.84 -4.03
CA LEU A 60 0.92 -5.28 -3.88
C LEU A 60 -0.57 -5.64 -3.78
N THR A 61 -1.33 -4.88 -3.00
CA THR A 61 -2.78 -5.04 -2.84
C THR A 61 -3.48 -4.90 -4.18
N TRP A 62 -3.15 -3.87 -4.96
CA TRP A 62 -3.70 -3.69 -6.30
C TRP A 62 -3.32 -4.82 -7.26
N THR A 63 -2.07 -5.29 -7.22
CA THR A 63 -1.62 -6.43 -8.02
C THR A 63 -2.40 -7.71 -7.68
N VAL A 64 -2.59 -7.98 -6.38
CA VAL A 64 -3.39 -9.12 -5.92
C VAL A 64 -4.86 -8.96 -6.30
N TYR A 65 -5.44 -7.78 -6.12
CA TYR A 65 -6.83 -7.48 -6.49
C TYR A 65 -7.05 -7.70 -7.98
N THR A 66 -6.20 -7.14 -8.85
CA THR A 66 -6.30 -7.30 -10.30
C THR A 66 -6.06 -8.74 -10.75
N ASP A 67 -5.13 -9.47 -10.13
CA ASP A 67 -4.92 -10.91 -10.39
C ASP A 67 -6.16 -11.75 -10.01
N LEU A 68 -6.76 -11.47 -8.85
CA LEU A 68 -7.98 -12.12 -8.43
C LEU A 68 -9.17 -11.72 -9.32
N ARG A 69 -9.24 -10.46 -9.75
CA ARG A 69 -10.31 -9.94 -10.62
C ARG A 69 -10.35 -10.65 -11.97
N LYS A 70 -9.20 -11.06 -12.50
CA LYS A 70 -9.12 -11.87 -13.75
C LYS A 70 -9.86 -13.21 -13.63
N ASN A 71 -9.89 -13.79 -12.44
CA ASN A 71 -10.49 -15.10 -12.19
C ASN A 71 -11.88 -15.00 -11.52
N ASN A 72 -12.15 -13.91 -10.78
CA ASN A 72 -13.40 -13.64 -10.08
C ASN A 72 -13.72 -12.14 -10.18
N PRO A 73 -14.80 -11.72 -10.86
CA PRO A 73 -15.10 -10.31 -11.09
C PRO A 73 -15.35 -9.49 -9.81
N THR A 74 -15.69 -10.15 -8.70
CA THR A 74 -15.86 -9.52 -7.38
C THR A 74 -15.07 -10.33 -6.34
N PRO A 75 -13.75 -10.13 -6.24
CA PRO A 75 -12.95 -10.88 -5.30
C PRO A 75 -13.27 -10.43 -3.85
N PRO A 76 -13.47 -11.36 -2.91
CA PRO A 76 -13.76 -10.99 -1.53
C PRO A 76 -12.55 -10.31 -0.89
N PRO A 77 -12.75 -9.23 -0.10
CA PRO A 77 -11.66 -8.46 0.51
C PRO A 77 -10.78 -9.31 1.45
N ASP A 78 -11.37 -10.34 2.07
CA ASP A 78 -10.65 -11.29 2.92
C ASP A 78 -9.60 -12.10 2.12
N ALA A 79 -9.93 -12.52 0.90
CA ALA A 79 -9.00 -13.26 0.04
C ALA A 79 -7.84 -12.38 -0.43
N VAL A 80 -8.10 -11.11 -0.75
CA VAL A 80 -7.06 -10.14 -1.09
C VAL A 80 -6.15 -9.94 0.12
N THR A 81 -6.73 -9.65 1.29
CA THR A 81 -5.99 -9.40 2.55
C THR A 81 -5.10 -10.58 2.91
N ARG A 82 -5.65 -11.80 2.88
CA ARG A 82 -4.89 -13.02 3.18
C ARG A 82 -3.72 -13.22 2.22
N ARG A 83 -3.91 -13.00 0.92
CA ARG A 83 -2.87 -13.20 -0.10
C ARG A 83 -1.79 -12.12 -0.02
N VAL A 84 -2.16 -10.87 0.28
CA VAL A 84 -1.20 -9.78 0.56
C VAL A 84 -0.37 -10.10 1.80
N ARG A 85 -1.00 -10.53 2.91
CA ARG A 85 -0.28 -10.94 4.14
C ARG A 85 0.71 -12.08 3.89
N VAL A 86 0.30 -13.12 3.16
CA VAL A 86 1.21 -14.24 2.80
C VAL A 86 2.40 -13.77 1.96
N GLN A 87 2.21 -12.82 1.05
CA GLN A 87 3.32 -12.26 0.27
C GLN A 87 4.23 -11.36 1.09
N LEU A 88 3.68 -10.58 2.03
CA LEU A 88 4.47 -9.75 2.96
C LEU A 88 5.25 -10.58 3.98
N ASP A 89 4.70 -11.71 4.42
CA ASP A 89 5.39 -12.69 5.27
C ASP A 89 6.60 -13.30 4.54
N ARG A 90 6.41 -13.67 3.27
CA ARG A 90 7.50 -14.16 2.40
C ARG A 90 8.61 -13.14 2.15
N LEU A 91 8.30 -11.86 2.23
CA LEU A 91 9.28 -10.79 2.03
C LEU A 91 10.17 -10.59 3.26
N ASP A 92 9.87 -11.25 4.40
CA ASP A 92 10.63 -11.26 5.67
C ASP A 92 11.58 -10.07 5.84
N THR A 93 11.02 -8.86 5.75
CA THR A 93 11.81 -7.62 5.85
C THR A 93 11.52 -7.04 7.23
N PRO A 94 12.30 -7.41 8.27
CA PRO A 94 12.22 -6.74 9.55
C PRO A 94 12.58 -5.27 9.32
N GLN A 95 11.60 -4.38 9.49
CA GLN A 95 11.86 -2.94 9.52
C GLN A 95 12.38 -2.59 10.91
N PRO A 96 13.67 -2.22 11.05
CA PRO A 96 14.20 -1.83 12.35
C PRO A 96 13.48 -0.57 12.84
N GLY A 97 12.93 -0.62 14.06
CA GLY A 97 12.33 0.53 14.73
C GLY A 97 10.81 0.67 14.63
N VAL A 98 10.10 -0.25 13.95
CA VAL A 98 8.63 -0.29 13.94
C VAL A 98 8.13 -1.48 14.76
N SER A 99 7.24 -1.25 15.72
CA SER A 99 6.67 -2.33 16.50
C SER A 99 5.86 -3.26 15.58
N PRO A 100 5.86 -4.59 15.79
CA PRO A 100 5.09 -5.52 14.97
C PRO A 100 3.59 -5.16 14.91
N ALA A 101 3.03 -4.61 16.00
CA ALA A 101 1.66 -4.12 16.05
C ALA A 101 1.42 -2.87 15.17
N GLU A 102 2.40 -1.96 15.09
CA GLU A 102 2.31 -0.77 14.23
C GLU A 102 2.44 -1.15 12.76
N ARG A 103 3.33 -2.11 12.46
CA ARG A 103 3.46 -2.69 11.12
C ARG A 103 2.18 -3.37 10.67
N GLU A 104 1.59 -4.23 11.51
CA GLU A 104 0.35 -4.92 11.18
C GLU A 104 -0.81 -3.93 10.98
N ARG A 105 -0.89 -2.90 11.82
CA ARG A 105 -1.86 -1.81 11.65
C ARG A 105 -1.67 -1.04 10.35
N CYS A 106 -0.42 -0.78 9.96
CA CYS A 106 -0.08 -0.12 8.71
C CYS A 106 -0.52 -0.94 7.49
N ILE A 107 -0.28 -2.25 7.54
CA ILE A 107 -0.70 -3.20 6.50
C ILE A 107 -2.22 -3.21 6.37
N ASP A 108 -2.93 -3.36 7.49
CA ASP A 108 -4.38 -3.49 7.50
C ASP A 108 -5.06 -2.23 6.94
N ILE A 109 -4.66 -1.05 7.43
CA ILE A 109 -5.19 0.24 6.95
C ILE A 109 -4.88 0.45 5.48
N THR A 110 -3.68 0.11 5.02
CA THR A 110 -3.31 0.31 3.61
C THR A 110 -4.10 -0.59 2.67
N ILE A 111 -4.32 -1.86 3.05
CA ILE A 111 -5.14 -2.79 2.28
C ILE A 111 -6.58 -2.27 2.21
N GLU A 112 -7.16 -1.90 3.35
CA GLU A 112 -8.52 -1.38 3.45
C GLU A 112 -8.72 -0.15 2.56
N GLU A 113 -7.85 0.86 2.69
CA GLU A 113 -7.94 2.09 1.90
C GLU A 113 -7.77 1.83 0.40
N THR A 114 -6.84 0.96 0.01
CA THR A 114 -6.63 0.63 -1.41
C THR A 114 -7.84 -0.09 -2.01
N LEU A 115 -8.44 -1.02 -1.26
CA LEU A 115 -9.65 -1.73 -1.70
C LEU A 115 -10.87 -0.81 -1.77
N ASN A 116 -11.07 0.04 -0.77
CA ASN A 116 -12.13 1.04 -0.77
C ASN A 116 -12.00 1.94 -2.01
N ASN A 117 -10.80 2.44 -2.33
CA ASN A 117 -10.60 3.29 -3.51
C ASN A 117 -10.74 2.52 -4.83
N ALA A 118 -10.35 1.24 -4.87
CA ALA A 118 -10.60 0.39 -6.02
C ALA A 118 -12.10 0.19 -6.29
N GLN A 119 -12.89 -0.05 -5.25
CA GLN A 119 -14.35 -0.26 -5.36
C GLN A 119 -15.11 1.03 -5.67
N ASN A 120 -14.76 2.15 -5.02
CA ASN A 120 -15.37 3.46 -5.29
C ASN A 120 -15.04 3.98 -6.71
N GLY A 121 -13.88 3.60 -7.26
CA GLY A 121 -13.53 3.90 -8.65
C GLY A 121 -14.39 3.14 -9.68
N ASP A 122 -14.90 1.97 -9.32
CA ASP A 122 -15.81 1.16 -10.16
C ASP A 122 -17.28 1.64 -10.08
N GLU A 123 -17.73 2.29 -8.99
CA GLU A 123 -19.12 2.79 -8.82
C GLU A 123 -19.41 4.14 -9.51
N SER A 124 -18.42 4.80 -10.12
CA SER A 124 -18.58 6.13 -10.75
C SER A 124 -18.75 6.10 -12.28
N THR A 125 -19.14 4.97 -12.89
CA THR A 125 -19.40 4.85 -14.35
C THR A 125 -20.88 4.75 -14.67
#